data_AF-A0A3S0F4K3-F1
#
_entry.id   AF-A0A3S0F4K3-F1
#
_cell.length_a   1.000
_cell.length_b   1.000
_cell.length_c   1.000
_cell.angle_alpha   90.00
_cell.angle_beta   90.00
_cell.angle_gamma   90.00
#
_symmetry.space_group_name_H-M   'P 1'
#
loop_
_entity.id
_entity.type
_entity.pdbx_description
1 polymer ?
#
loop_
_entity_poly.entity_id
_entity_poly.type
_entity_poly.pdbx_seq_one_letter_code
_entity_poly.pdbx_strand_id
1 'polypeptide(L)'
;MIKLSSSVLALFFGYFFCISPIAVVYAQSHHDTGYVSWGTDEFELFGLTKAQLTKKFKGELEFDQNFETAWLSPKHTGPQFILSFSNGKVIAVQRMFVDGMGCHIMGPILKSQKEAARFSIEGLTENPKPNLKDQAKLALAKKELADGMPKDKQKD
;
A
#
# COMPACT_ATOMS: atom_id res chain seq x y z
N MET A 1 -0.79 -59.21 -62.91
CA MET A 1 0.15 -58.58 -61.96
C MET A 1 -0.47 -57.29 -61.47
N ILE A 2 -0.80 -57.20 -60.17
CA ILE A 2 -0.73 -56.04 -59.28
C ILE A 2 -1.04 -56.59 -57.87
N LYS A 3 -0.14 -56.33 -56.93
CA LYS A 3 -0.14 -56.83 -55.55
C LYS A 3 -1.13 -56.03 -54.71
N LEU A 4 -2.01 -56.72 -53.98
CA LEU A 4 -2.63 -56.22 -52.75
C LEU A 4 -1.72 -56.63 -51.59
N SER A 5 -1.11 -55.67 -50.92
CA SER A 5 -0.42 -55.90 -49.65
C SER A 5 -1.07 -55.08 -48.55
N SER A 6 -1.40 -55.81 -47.50
CA SER A 6 -2.20 -55.45 -46.36
C SER A 6 -1.63 -54.31 -45.52
N SER A 7 -2.56 -53.58 -44.92
CA SER A 7 -2.45 -52.69 -43.77
C SER A 7 -1.53 -53.26 -42.70
N VAL A 8 -0.63 -52.45 -42.14
CA VAL A 8 -0.25 -52.45 -40.72
C VAL A 8 0.41 -51.09 -40.38
N LEU A 9 0.06 -50.59 -39.21
CA LEU A 9 0.85 -49.72 -38.31
C LEU A 9 0.60 -48.20 -38.26
N ALA A 10 0.22 -47.82 -37.03
CA ALA A 10 0.86 -46.82 -36.17
C ALA A 10 0.06 -45.54 -35.92
N LEU A 11 -0.62 -45.59 -34.77
CA LEU A 11 -0.93 -44.47 -33.89
C LEU A 11 0.17 -43.41 -33.91
N PHE A 12 -0.17 -42.17 -34.28
CA PHE A 12 0.58 -41.01 -33.84
C PHE A 12 -0.32 -40.12 -33.00
N PHE A 13 0.09 -40.00 -31.75
CA PHE A 13 -0.45 -39.15 -30.71
C PHE A 13 -0.69 -37.73 -31.23
N GLY A 14 -1.94 -37.27 -31.09
CA GLY A 14 -2.27 -35.86 -31.19
C GLY A 14 -1.59 -35.09 -30.07
N TYR A 15 -0.42 -34.54 -30.34
CA TYR A 15 0.15 -33.47 -29.54
C TYR A 15 -0.47 -32.16 -30.03
N PHE A 16 -1.62 -31.82 -29.45
CA PHE A 16 -2.15 -30.47 -29.43
C PHE A 16 -1.18 -29.61 -28.60
N PHE A 17 -0.09 -29.14 -29.22
CA PHE A 17 0.64 -28.00 -28.69
C PHE A 17 -0.23 -26.77 -28.95
N CYS A 18 -1.16 -26.52 -28.03
CA CYS A 18 -1.63 -25.17 -27.78
C CYS A 18 -0.42 -24.38 -27.33
N ILE A 19 0.29 -23.77 -28.29
CA ILE A 19 1.21 -22.68 -28.01
C ILE A 19 0.32 -21.53 -27.58
N SER A 20 -0.07 -21.55 -26.30
CA SER A 20 -0.62 -20.37 -25.66
C SER A 20 0.36 -19.23 -25.94
N PRO A 21 -0.10 -18.08 -26.46
CA PRO A 21 0.74 -16.91 -26.39
C PRO A 21 1.08 -16.75 -24.92
N ILE A 22 2.37 -16.83 -24.61
CA ILE A 22 2.89 -16.25 -23.38
C ILE A 22 2.48 -14.80 -23.52
N ALA A 23 1.34 -14.45 -22.93
CA ALA A 23 1.11 -13.11 -22.47
C ALA A 23 2.30 -12.88 -21.55
N VAL A 24 3.33 -12.26 -22.11
CA VAL A 24 4.24 -11.44 -21.35
C VAL A 24 3.30 -10.41 -20.74
N VAL A 25 2.74 -10.78 -19.59
CA VAL A 25 2.34 -9.82 -18.59
C VAL A 25 3.64 -9.06 -18.40
N TYR A 26 3.73 -7.93 -19.11
CA TYR A 26 4.51 -6.82 -18.62
C TYR A 26 4.06 -6.73 -17.18
N ALA A 27 4.89 -7.23 -16.26
CA ALA A 27 4.90 -6.73 -14.93
C ALA A 27 5.05 -5.23 -15.16
N GLN A 28 3.93 -4.52 -15.11
CA GLN A 28 3.96 -3.09 -14.92
C GLN A 28 4.95 -2.96 -13.78
N SER A 29 6.07 -2.31 -14.08
CA SER A 29 6.87 -1.70 -13.05
C SER A 29 5.90 -0.75 -12.38
N HIS A 30 5.15 -1.29 -11.41
CA HIS A 30 4.61 -0.54 -10.33
C HIS A 30 5.86 0.14 -9.82
N HIS A 31 5.99 1.42 -10.11
CA HIS A 31 6.77 2.28 -9.27
C HIS A 31 6.18 2.04 -7.89
N ASP A 32 6.74 1.08 -7.15
CA ASP A 32 6.52 0.95 -5.72
C ASP A 32 6.83 2.34 -5.24
N THR A 33 5.76 3.08 -4.93
CA THR A 33 5.90 4.45 -4.46
C THR A 33 6.49 4.29 -3.08
N GLY A 34 7.82 4.25 -3.07
CA GLY A 34 8.61 4.13 -1.88
C GLY A 34 8.17 5.17 -0.89
N TYR A 35 8.43 4.90 0.38
CA TYR A 35 8.14 5.84 1.42
C TYR A 35 8.78 7.20 1.13
N VAL A 36 7.99 8.25 1.31
CA VAL A 36 8.45 9.64 1.31
C VAL A 36 7.98 10.30 2.62
N SER A 37 8.91 10.96 3.32
CA SER A 37 8.65 11.68 4.57
C SER A 37 7.96 13.01 4.28
N TRP A 38 6.71 13.18 4.71
CA TRP A 38 5.89 14.38 4.47
C TRP A 38 5.32 15.01 5.76
N GLY A 39 5.88 14.68 6.92
CA GLY A 39 5.41 15.19 8.20
C GLY A 39 4.42 14.25 8.89
N THR A 40 3.39 13.76 8.20
CA THR A 40 2.46 12.74 8.72
C THR A 40 2.71 11.37 8.10
N ASP A 41 2.81 10.33 8.94
CA ASP A 41 2.98 8.93 8.49
C ASP A 41 1.68 8.12 8.68
N GLU A 42 1.50 7.06 7.90
CA GLU A 42 0.25 6.29 7.86
C GLU A 42 -0.10 5.64 9.20
N PHE A 43 0.91 5.19 9.95
CA PHE A 43 0.69 4.52 11.24
C PHE A 43 0.04 5.46 12.26
N GLU A 44 0.20 6.78 12.10
CA GLU A 44 -0.33 7.78 13.03
C GLU A 44 -1.84 7.97 12.92
N LEU A 45 -2.46 7.46 11.85
CA LEU A 45 -3.88 7.58 11.54
C LEU A 45 -4.70 6.41 12.11
N PHE A 46 -4.07 5.25 12.35
CA PHE A 46 -4.76 4.02 12.78
C PHE A 46 -5.42 4.16 14.15
N GLY A 47 -6.58 3.51 14.29
CA GLY A 47 -7.32 3.44 15.56
C GLY A 47 -8.01 4.74 15.97
N LEU A 48 -7.82 5.83 15.21
CA LEU A 48 -8.45 7.11 15.47
C LEU A 48 -9.86 7.16 14.90
N THR A 49 -10.76 7.80 15.66
CA THR A 49 -12.09 8.20 15.18
C THR A 49 -12.02 9.48 14.37
N LYS A 50 -13.06 9.80 13.59
CA LYS A 50 -13.17 11.06 12.83
C LYS A 50 -12.92 12.32 13.69
N ALA A 51 -13.45 12.33 14.91
CA ALA A 51 -13.25 13.42 15.87
C ALA A 51 -11.79 13.51 16.35
N GLN A 52 -11.15 12.37 16.62
CA GLN A 52 -9.75 12.33 17.03
C GLN A 52 -8.81 12.73 15.88
N LEU A 53 -9.12 12.32 14.65
CA LEU A 53 -8.39 12.74 13.44
C LEU A 53 -8.41 14.27 13.30
N THR A 54 -9.60 14.86 13.33
CA THR A 54 -9.78 16.32 13.22
C THR A 54 -9.03 17.08 14.31
N LYS A 55 -9.04 16.55 15.54
CA LYS A 55 -8.37 17.18 16.68
C LYS A 55 -6.85 17.04 16.59
N LYS A 56 -6.34 15.85 16.28
CA LYS A 56 -4.90 15.54 16.27
C LYS A 56 -4.19 16.27 15.13
N PHE A 57 -4.78 16.26 13.93
CA PHE A 57 -4.17 16.78 12.71
C PHE A 57 -4.71 18.15 12.31
N LYS A 58 -5.23 18.93 13.26
CA LYS A 58 -5.79 20.26 12.98
C LYS A 58 -4.73 21.18 12.37
N GLY A 59 -4.97 21.61 11.14
CA GLY A 59 -4.05 22.48 10.39
C GLY A 59 -2.91 21.75 9.69
N GLU A 60 -2.82 20.42 9.85
CA GLU A 60 -1.87 19.57 9.13
C GLU A 60 -2.59 18.75 8.05
N LEU A 61 -3.74 18.17 8.39
CA LEU A 61 -4.60 17.46 7.46
C LEU A 61 -5.97 18.13 7.36
N GLU A 62 -6.49 18.08 6.15
CA GLU A 62 -7.89 18.29 5.83
C GLU A 62 -8.50 16.96 5.38
N PHE A 63 -9.81 16.83 5.58
CA PHE A 63 -10.56 15.62 5.31
C PHE A 63 -11.74 15.96 4.40
N ASP A 64 -12.09 15.05 3.51
CA ASP A 64 -13.34 15.16 2.76
C ASP A 64 -14.57 15.00 3.67
N GLN A 65 -15.75 15.23 3.11
CA GLN A 65 -17.01 15.17 3.86
C GLN A 65 -17.25 13.79 4.49
N ASN A 66 -16.82 12.72 3.82
CA ASN A 66 -17.02 11.35 4.29
C ASN A 66 -15.89 10.85 5.21
N PHE A 67 -14.79 11.59 5.33
CA PHE A 67 -13.51 11.20 5.95
C PHE A 67 -12.82 10.03 5.24
N GLU A 68 -13.21 9.68 4.02
CA GLU A 68 -12.59 8.63 3.23
C GLU A 68 -11.25 9.07 2.65
N THR A 69 -11.03 10.37 2.48
CA THR A 69 -9.78 10.92 1.96
C THR A 69 -9.27 12.05 2.85
N ALA A 70 -7.97 12.04 3.14
CA ALA A 70 -7.26 13.12 3.81
C ALA A 70 -6.12 13.65 2.95
N TRP A 71 -5.86 14.96 2.99
CA TRP A 71 -4.74 15.60 2.29
C TRP A 71 -4.05 16.62 3.17
N LEU A 72 -2.79 16.94 2.83
CA LEU A 72 -2.00 17.93 3.57
C LEU A 72 -2.54 19.35 3.38
N SER A 73 -2.79 20.04 4.48
CA SER A 73 -3.18 21.45 4.54
C SER A 73 -1.96 22.36 4.73
N PRO A 74 -1.98 23.63 4.27
CA PRO A 74 -2.95 24.24 3.35
C PRO A 74 -2.53 24.11 1.88
N LYS A 75 -1.43 23.39 1.61
CA LYS A 75 -0.82 23.39 0.28
C LYS A 75 -1.47 22.39 -0.68
N HIS A 76 -2.15 21.36 -0.18
CA HIS A 76 -2.66 20.22 -0.95
C HIS A 76 -1.57 19.55 -1.83
N THR A 77 -0.30 19.86 -1.56
CA THR A 77 0.87 19.30 -2.24
C THR A 77 1.44 18.20 -1.38
N GLY A 78 1.51 16.99 -1.92
CA GLY A 78 2.08 15.82 -1.24
C GLY A 78 1.13 14.63 -1.25
N PRO A 79 1.35 13.65 -0.35
CA PRO A 79 0.53 12.46 -0.29
C PRO A 79 -0.88 12.81 0.20
N GLN A 80 -1.84 12.12 -0.38
CA GLN A 80 -3.18 11.95 0.13
C GLN A 80 -3.29 10.56 0.78
N PHE A 81 -4.21 10.42 1.72
CA PHE A 81 -4.47 9.18 2.44
C PHE A 81 -5.91 8.78 2.24
N ILE A 82 -6.14 7.59 1.71
CA ILE A 82 -7.46 6.96 1.68
C ILE A 82 -7.62 6.16 2.95
N LEU A 83 -8.69 6.45 3.69
CA LEU A 83 -8.95 5.91 5.03
C LEU A 83 -10.12 4.94 4.98
N SER A 84 -9.93 3.74 5.51
CA SER A 84 -11.01 2.77 5.72
C SER A 84 -11.35 2.70 7.20
N PHE A 85 -12.64 2.73 7.52
CA PHE A 85 -13.13 2.69 8.91
C PHE A 85 -13.87 1.38 9.22
N SER A 86 -13.72 0.92 10.46
CA SER A 86 -14.60 -0.08 11.06
C SER A 86 -14.85 0.29 12.51
N ASN A 87 -16.09 0.12 12.97
CA ASN A 87 -16.53 0.55 14.30
C ASN A 87 -16.14 2.01 14.63
N GLY A 88 -16.21 2.89 13.63
CA GLY A 88 -15.88 4.31 13.76
C GLY A 88 -14.39 4.64 13.90
N LYS A 89 -13.49 3.66 13.80
CA LYS A 89 -12.02 3.84 13.88
C LYS A 89 -11.35 3.48 12.56
N VAL A 90 -10.22 4.11 12.24
CA VAL A 90 -9.40 3.77 11.07
C VAL A 90 -8.79 2.37 11.23
N ILE A 91 -9.01 1.51 10.24
CA ILE A 91 -8.48 0.14 10.18
C ILE A 91 -7.57 -0.13 8.98
N ALA A 92 -7.60 0.73 7.96
CA ALA A 92 -6.66 0.66 6.86
C ALA A 92 -6.38 2.06 6.31
N VAL A 93 -5.17 2.23 5.81
CA VAL A 93 -4.69 3.47 5.21
C VAL A 93 -4.00 3.12 3.90
N GLN A 94 -4.38 3.79 2.81
CA GLN A 94 -3.69 3.70 1.54
C GLN A 94 -3.13 5.07 1.18
N ARG A 95 -1.84 5.13 0.87
CA ARG A 95 -1.22 6.35 0.36
C ARG A 95 -1.55 6.53 -1.12
N MET A 96 -1.76 7.77 -1.53
CA MET A 96 -1.93 8.17 -2.92
C MET A 96 -1.10 9.43 -3.17
N PHE A 97 -0.40 9.49 -4.31
CA PHE A 97 0.21 10.73 -4.80
C PHE A 97 -0.55 11.21 -6.03
N VAL A 98 -0.74 12.52 -6.14
CA VAL A 98 -1.20 13.13 -7.39
C VAL A 98 0.03 13.66 -8.10
N ASP A 99 0.31 13.16 -9.31
CA ASP A 99 1.40 13.68 -10.11
C ASP A 99 1.09 15.08 -10.67
N GLY A 100 2.08 15.73 -11.27
CA GLY A 100 1.91 17.07 -11.86
C GLY A 100 0.94 17.15 -13.04
N MET A 101 0.47 16.01 -13.55
CA MET A 101 -0.51 15.88 -14.64
C MET A 101 -1.91 15.50 -14.12
N GLY A 102 -2.07 15.33 -12.81
CA GLY A 102 -3.34 14.94 -12.18
C GLY A 102 -3.59 13.44 -12.13
N CYS A 103 -2.63 12.58 -12.50
CA CYS A 103 -2.76 11.14 -12.35
C CYS A 103 -2.55 10.71 -10.91
N HIS A 104 -3.34 9.75 -10.45
CA HIS A 104 -3.24 9.17 -9.11
C HIS A 104 -2.28 7.98 -9.12
N ILE A 105 -1.15 8.11 -8.42
CA ILE A 105 -0.21 7.04 -8.17
C ILE A 105 -0.52 6.42 -6.80
N MET A 106 -1.05 5.21 -6.81
CA MET A 106 -1.49 4.51 -5.62
C MET A 106 -0.33 3.76 -4.96
N GLY A 107 -0.18 3.93 -3.64
CA GLY A 107 0.70 3.13 -2.80
C GLY A 107 0.01 1.87 -2.26
N PRO A 108 0.70 1.09 -1.42
CA PRO A 108 0.13 -0.10 -0.79
C PRO A 108 -1.03 0.24 0.15
N ILE A 109 -1.97 -0.70 0.29
CA ILE A 109 -3.03 -0.63 1.30
C ILE A 109 -2.48 -1.26 2.57
N LEU A 110 -2.18 -0.43 3.57
CA LEU A 110 -1.70 -0.85 4.87
C LEU A 110 -2.91 -1.19 5.73
N LYS A 111 -2.99 -2.41 6.26
CA LYS A 111 -4.17 -2.94 6.98
C LYS A 111 -3.99 -2.99 8.49
N SER A 112 -2.85 -2.53 8.99
CA SER A 112 -2.60 -2.43 10.42
C SER A 112 -1.59 -1.33 10.73
N GLN A 113 -1.68 -0.80 11.95
CA GLN A 113 -0.70 0.16 12.46
C GLN A 113 0.74 -0.40 12.40
N LYS A 114 0.89 -1.70 12.66
CA LYS A 114 2.17 -2.40 12.61
C LYS A 114 2.76 -2.46 11.19
N GLU A 115 1.93 -2.78 10.21
CA GLU A 115 2.33 -2.80 8.80
C GLU A 115 2.74 -1.40 8.34
N ALA A 116 1.96 -0.38 8.72
CA ALA A 116 2.27 1.01 8.42
C ALA A 116 3.56 1.51 9.09
N ALA A 117 3.82 1.10 10.34
CA ALA A 117 5.06 1.44 11.03
C ALA A 117 6.27 0.76 10.36
N ARG A 118 6.15 -0.50 9.94
CA ARG A 118 7.19 -1.21 9.18
C ARG A 118 7.49 -0.52 7.85
N PHE A 119 6.44 -0.19 7.09
CA PHE A 119 6.58 0.54 5.83
C PHE A 119 7.32 1.87 6.03
N SER A 120 7.01 2.60 7.10
CA SER A 120 7.72 3.83 7.45
C SER A 120 9.18 3.59 7.84
N ILE A 121 9.47 2.53 8.60
CA ILE A 121 10.85 2.16 9.00
C ILE A 121 11.69 1.80 7.79
N GLU A 122 11.19 0.92 6.91
CA GLU A 122 11.88 0.49 5.68
C GLU A 122 12.23 1.73 4.85
N GLY A 123 11.23 2.57 4.60
CA GLY A 123 11.37 3.83 3.91
C GLY A 123 12.41 4.81 4.47
N LEU A 124 12.36 5.06 5.77
CA LEU A 124 13.26 5.99 6.44
C LEU A 124 14.68 5.43 6.55
N THR A 125 14.84 4.11 6.59
CA THR A 125 16.14 3.45 6.69
C THR A 125 16.86 3.43 5.34
N GLU A 126 16.12 3.36 4.24
CA GLU A 126 16.66 3.41 2.89
C GLU A 126 17.09 4.84 2.45
N ASN A 127 16.75 5.88 3.22
CA ASN A 127 17.18 7.24 2.94
C ASN A 127 18.71 7.40 3.20
N PRO A 128 19.53 7.67 2.15
CA PRO A 128 20.98 7.75 2.30
C PRO A 128 21.46 9.00 3.06
N LYS A 129 20.60 10.00 3.26
CA LYS A 129 20.92 11.26 3.98
C LYS A 129 19.78 11.65 4.93
N PRO A 130 19.58 10.91 6.03
CA PRO A 130 18.47 11.18 6.96
C PRO A 130 18.70 12.50 7.69
N ASN A 131 17.70 13.37 7.67
CA ASN A 131 17.71 14.60 8.47
C ASN A 131 17.21 14.33 9.91
N LEU A 132 17.30 15.34 10.80
CA LEU A 132 16.89 15.19 12.20
C LEU A 132 15.40 14.81 12.37
N LYS A 133 14.52 15.27 11.47
CA LYS A 133 13.09 14.93 11.51
C LYS A 133 12.86 13.47 11.12
N ASP A 134 13.56 13.00 10.10
CA ASP A 134 13.51 11.60 9.65
C ASP A 134 14.03 10.65 10.74
N GLN A 135 15.08 11.03 11.46
CA GLN A 135 15.59 10.25 12.61
C GLN A 135 14.58 10.18 13.76
N ALA A 136 13.92 11.30 14.08
CA ALA A 136 12.87 11.32 15.11
C ALA A 136 11.66 10.45 14.71
N LYS A 137 11.24 10.51 13.43
CA LYS A 137 10.19 9.65 12.88
C LYS A 137 10.57 8.17 12.94
N LEU A 138 11.80 7.84 12.56
CA LEU A 138 12.29 6.47 12.62
C LEU A 138 12.27 5.94 14.07
N ALA A 139 12.66 6.76 15.04
CA ALA A 139 12.59 6.39 16.45
C ALA A 139 11.13 6.18 16.92
N LEU A 140 10.21 7.04 16.50
CA LEU A 140 8.79 6.91 16.80
C LEU A 140 8.18 5.64 16.18
N ALA A 141 8.43 5.38 14.90
CA ALA A 141 7.93 4.20 14.21
C ALA A 141 8.49 2.90 14.82
N LYS A 142 9.78 2.90 15.20
CA LYS A 142 10.40 1.78 15.94
C LYS A 142 9.76 1.59 17.31
N LYS A 143 9.43 2.66 18.01
CA LYS A 143 8.73 2.61 19.29
C LYS A 143 7.33 2.01 19.12
N GLU A 144 6.52 2.48 18.17
CA GLU A 144 5.19 1.91 17.89
C GLU A 144 5.26 0.42 17.52
N LEU A 145 6.31 0.01 16.80
CA LEU A 145 6.55 -1.40 16.48
C LEU A 145 6.93 -2.24 17.72
N ALA A 146 7.69 -1.66 18.66
CA ALA A 146 8.17 -2.32 19.87
C ALA A 146 7.12 -2.35 21.00
N ASP A 147 6.35 -1.27 21.16
CA ASP A 147 5.35 -1.11 22.22
C ASP A 147 4.11 -1.99 22.01
N GLY A 148 3.98 -2.63 20.84
CA GLY A 148 3.11 -3.79 20.64
C GLY A 148 1.71 -3.62 21.24
N MET A 149 0.92 -2.73 20.64
CA MET A 149 -0.52 -2.53 20.90
C MET A 149 -0.83 -1.95 22.30
N PRO A 150 -1.59 -0.84 22.40
CA PRO A 150 -2.55 -0.79 23.50
C PRO A 150 -3.41 -2.05 23.36
N LYS A 151 -3.23 -3.00 24.29
CA LYS A 151 -4.33 -3.88 24.67
C LYS A 151 -5.41 -2.93 25.13
N ASP A 152 -6.32 -2.56 24.23
CA ASP A 152 -7.62 -2.06 24.62
C ASP A 152 -8.07 -3.04 25.70
N LYS A 153 -8.16 -2.54 26.93
CA LYS A 153 -8.68 -3.29 28.06
C LYS A 153 -10.08 -3.69 27.64
N GLN A 154 -10.20 -4.90 27.09
CA GLN A 154 -11.41 -5.68 27.07
C GLN A 154 -11.69 -5.93 28.54
N LYS A 155 -12.32 -4.95 29.18
CA LYS A 155 -12.87 -5.08 30.51
C LYS A 155 -14.31 -5.53 30.27
N ASP A 156 -14.57 -6.72 30.78
CA ASP A 156 -15.83 -7.47 30.76
C ASP A 156 -17.05 -6.61 31.14
#